data_AF-A0A8J3H1P4-F1
#
_entry.id   AF-A0A8J3H1P4-F1
#
_cell.length_a   1.000
_cell.length_b   1.000
_cell.length_c   1.000
_cell.angle_alpha   90.00
_cell.angle_beta   90.00
_cell.angle_gamma   90.00
#
_symmetry.space_group_name_H-M   'P 1'
#
loop_
_entity.id
_entity.type
_entity.pdbx_description
1 polymer ?
#
loop_
_entity_poly.entity_id
_entity_poly.type
_entity_poly.pdbx_seq_one_letter_code
_entity_poly.pdbx_strand_id
1 'polypeptide(L)'
;MRNRLGKVSREICDSEQTEPVVPSATEEASALTVFLDGAHIRCRPEYQKRHLDVVVGKIESHDKCRRFGLVQQAVLSPASQLRQDLRALGWDHKQTVTVISDGEPALPNLVRVAVGGKVRHILDWWHISMRIQHVENAVAARISAGSG
;
A
#
# COMPACT_ATOMS: atom_id res chain seq x y z
N MET A 1 -29.27 6.81 -23.03
CA MET A 1 -28.73 7.25 -21.73
C MET A 1 -28.85 6.10 -20.72
N ARG A 2 -27.74 5.52 -20.28
CA ARG A 2 -27.70 4.31 -19.42
C ARG A 2 -27.54 4.70 -17.96
N ASN A 3 -28.65 4.82 -17.22
CA ASN A 3 -28.66 5.16 -15.80
C ASN A 3 -28.55 3.90 -14.90
N ARG A 4 -27.43 3.20 -14.97
CA ARG A 4 -27.15 2.01 -14.11
C ARG A 4 -26.25 2.31 -12.90
N LEU A 5 -25.58 3.46 -12.87
CA LEU A 5 -24.73 3.89 -11.75
C LEU A 5 -25.54 4.44 -10.58
N GLY A 6 -26.67 5.12 -10.84
CA GLY A 6 -27.48 5.74 -9.80
C GLY A 6 -28.30 4.78 -8.92
N LYS A 7 -28.36 3.49 -9.28
CA LYS A 7 -29.09 2.45 -8.51
C LYS A 7 -28.18 1.76 -7.49
N VAL A 8 -26.93 1.47 -7.88
CA VAL A 8 -25.90 0.90 -6.99
C VAL A 8 -25.55 1.86 -5.85
N SER A 9 -25.55 3.17 -6.09
CA SER A 9 -25.29 4.17 -5.03
C SER A 9 -26.38 4.23 -3.96
N ARG A 10 -27.62 3.81 -4.26
CA ARG A 10 -28.72 3.81 -3.28
C ARG A 10 -28.73 2.55 -2.42
N GLU A 11 -28.43 1.40 -3.02
CA GLU A 11 -28.39 0.12 -2.31
C GLU A 11 -27.25 0.07 -1.27
N ILE A 12 -26.16 0.84 -1.44
CA ILE A 12 -25.10 0.95 -0.42
C ILE A 12 -25.52 1.85 0.77
N CYS A 13 -26.42 2.82 0.56
CA CYS A 13 -26.87 3.69 1.65
C CYS A 13 -27.92 3.03 2.57
N ASP A 14 -28.64 2.02 2.10
CA ASP A 14 -29.76 1.42 2.84
C ASP A 14 -29.36 0.17 3.66
N SER A 15 -28.16 -0.38 3.47
CA SER A 15 -27.63 -1.47 4.29
C SER A 15 -26.54 -0.95 5.23
N GLU A 16 -26.79 -1.07 6.53
CA GLU A 16 -25.92 -0.73 7.68
C GLU A 16 -26.11 0.67 8.31
N GLN A 17 -27.35 0.98 8.71
CA GLN A 17 -27.54 1.63 10.01
C GLN A 17 -27.63 0.53 11.08
N THR A 18 -26.47 0.09 11.54
CA THR A 18 -26.37 -0.56 12.86
C THR A 18 -26.00 0.56 13.83
N GLU A 19 -26.90 0.85 14.77
CA GLU A 19 -26.69 1.79 15.87
C GLU A 19 -25.28 1.64 16.47
N PRO A 20 -24.53 2.74 16.71
CA PRO A 20 -23.22 2.65 17.32
C PRO A 20 -23.42 2.30 18.80
N VAL A 21 -23.15 1.04 19.16
CA VAL A 21 -22.86 0.66 20.54
C VAL A 21 -21.60 1.44 20.93
N VAL A 22 -21.76 2.51 21.70
CA VAL A 22 -20.64 3.29 22.25
C VAL A 22 -19.84 2.36 23.15
N PRO A 23 -18.63 1.92 22.77
CA PRO A 23 -17.75 1.26 23.71
C PRO A 23 -17.24 2.36 24.63
N SER A 24 -17.36 2.14 25.94
CA SER A 24 -16.65 2.92 26.95
C SER A 24 -15.21 3.16 26.49
N ALA A 25 -14.75 4.41 26.54
CA ALA A 25 -13.42 4.86 26.15
C ALA A 25 -12.31 4.03 26.81
N THR A 26 -12.03 2.89 26.20
CA THR A 26 -10.72 2.27 26.20
C THR A 26 -9.97 3.10 25.18
N GLU A 27 -8.83 3.68 25.55
CA GLU A 27 -7.90 4.26 24.56
C GLU A 27 -7.76 3.26 23.41
N GLU A 28 -8.47 3.51 22.30
CA GLU A 28 -8.28 2.73 21.10
C GLU A 28 -6.87 3.02 20.69
N ALA A 29 -5.98 2.04 20.90
CA ALA A 29 -4.62 2.16 20.46
C ALA A 29 -4.64 2.62 18.98
N SER A 30 -3.70 3.46 18.59
CA SER A 30 -3.82 4.15 17.30
C SER A 30 -3.62 3.19 16.14
N ALA A 31 -4.68 2.92 15.36
CA ALA A 31 -4.57 2.10 14.16
C ALA A 31 -3.57 2.74 13.18
N LEU A 32 -2.50 2.01 12.85
CA LEU A 32 -1.47 2.49 11.93
C LEU A 32 -1.73 2.02 10.50
N THR A 33 -1.55 2.95 9.57
CA THR A 33 -1.57 2.67 8.12
C THR A 33 -0.21 2.97 7.53
N VAL A 34 0.33 2.02 6.77
CA VAL A 34 1.60 2.14 6.05
C VAL A 34 1.30 2.18 4.55
N PHE A 35 1.68 3.27 3.90
CA PHE A 35 1.66 3.42 2.46
C PHE A 35 3.05 3.10 1.93
N LEU A 36 3.13 2.24 0.92
CA LEU A 36 4.39 1.78 0.34
C LEU A 36 4.36 1.85 -1.17
N ASP A 37 5.48 2.28 -1.74
CA ASP A 37 5.77 2.15 -3.15
C ASP A 37 7.19 1.67 -3.38
N GLY A 38 7.38 0.89 -4.43
CA GLY A 38 8.65 0.26 -4.82
C GLY A 38 9.20 0.89 -6.09
N ALA A 39 10.52 1.11 -6.13
CA ALA A 39 11.20 1.61 -7.32
C ALA A 39 12.50 0.84 -7.57
N HIS A 40 12.68 0.41 -8.82
CA HIS A 40 13.90 -0.25 -9.26
C HIS A 40 14.78 0.73 -10.06
N ILE A 41 15.94 1.08 -9.49
CA ILE A 41 16.92 1.95 -10.13
C ILE A 41 17.98 1.09 -10.80
N ARG A 42 17.98 1.08 -12.14
CA ARG A 42 19.01 0.41 -12.93
C ARG A 42 20.24 1.29 -13.04
N CYS A 43 21.41 0.68 -12.98
CA CYS A 43 22.63 1.37 -13.35
C CYS A 43 22.70 1.49 -14.87
N ARG A 44 23.38 2.53 -15.38
CA ARG A 44 23.63 2.59 -16.83
C ARG A 44 24.64 1.51 -17.22
N PRO A 45 24.54 0.94 -18.42
CA PRO A 45 25.41 -0.16 -18.87
C PRO A 45 26.90 0.16 -18.79
N GLU A 46 27.28 1.43 -18.90
CA GLU A 46 28.67 1.89 -18.89
C GLU A 46 29.31 1.88 -17.49
N TYR A 47 28.50 1.75 -16.44
CA TYR A 47 28.97 1.70 -15.05
C TYR A 47 28.74 0.29 -14.48
N GLN A 48 29.81 -0.37 -14.02
CA GLN A 48 29.73 -1.67 -13.31
C GLN A 48 29.23 -1.50 -11.86
N LYS A 49 28.11 -0.81 -11.64
CA LYS A 49 27.48 -0.71 -10.30
C LYS A 49 26.22 -1.56 -10.23
N ARG A 50 25.84 -1.88 -8.99
CA ARG A 50 24.66 -2.68 -8.66
C ARG A 50 23.38 -1.89 -8.94
N HIS A 51 22.33 -2.57 -9.41
CA HIS A 51 20.98 -2.02 -9.40
C HIS A 51 20.52 -1.85 -7.95
N LEU A 52 19.61 -0.91 -7.70
CA LEU A 52 19.09 -0.61 -6.37
C LEU A 52 17.58 -0.77 -6.34
N ASP A 53 17.09 -1.48 -5.34
CA ASP A 53 15.67 -1.60 -5.03
C ASP A 53 15.38 -0.66 -3.87
N VAL A 54 14.62 0.39 -4.17
CA VAL A 54 14.23 1.41 -3.22
C VAL A 54 12.78 1.18 -2.83
N VAL A 55 12.51 1.23 -1.54
CA VAL A 55 11.17 1.27 -0.98
C VAL A 55 10.97 2.64 -0.35
N VAL A 56 9.94 3.35 -0.77
CA VAL A 56 9.52 4.60 -0.14
C VAL A 56 8.18 4.40 0.52
N GLY A 57 7.94 5.14 1.59
CA GLY A 57 6.66 5.01 2.27
C GLY A 57 6.37 6.08 3.28
N LYS A 58 5.15 6.00 3.78
CA LYS A 58 4.60 6.85 4.83
C LYS A 58 3.88 5.97 5.85
N ILE A 59 4.12 6.22 7.12
CA ILE A 59 3.33 5.66 8.21
C ILE A 59 2.44 6.79 8.72
N GLU A 60 1.16 6.50 8.86
CA GLU A 60 0.16 7.39 9.43
C GLU A 60 -0.49 6.77 10.66
N SER A 61 -0.63 7.60 11.68
CA SER A 61 -1.47 7.44 12.86
C SER A 61 -2.54 8.54 12.85
N HIS A 62 -3.45 8.54 13.82
CA HIS A 62 -4.49 9.55 13.94
C HIS A 62 -3.94 10.99 14.00
N ASP A 63 -2.82 11.21 14.68
CA ASP A 63 -2.24 12.53 14.96
C ASP A 63 -0.80 12.70 14.44
N LYS A 64 -0.16 11.63 13.97
CA LYS A 64 1.26 11.61 13.60
C LYS A 64 1.47 10.99 12.23
N CYS A 65 2.50 11.47 11.53
CA CYS A 65 2.98 10.82 10.32
C CYS A 65 4.51 10.80 10.25
N ARG A 66 5.04 9.78 9.57
CA ARG A 66 6.47 9.66 9.29
C ARG A 66 6.67 9.17 7.86
N ARG A 67 7.59 9.79 7.13
CA ARG A 67 8.02 9.36 5.80
C ARG A 67 9.37 8.67 5.90
N PHE A 68 9.60 7.67 5.06
CA PHE A 68 10.87 6.96 5.02
C PHE A 68 11.24 6.56 3.58
N GLY A 69 12.52 6.33 3.37
CA GLY A 69 13.09 5.71 2.18
C GLY A 69 14.12 4.68 2.61
N LEU A 70 13.98 3.45 2.13
CA LEU A 70 14.82 2.32 2.47
C LEU A 70 15.38 1.72 1.18
N VAL A 71 16.61 1.24 1.23
CA VAL A 71 17.25 0.52 0.13
C VAL A 71 17.41 -0.93 0.57
N GLN A 72 16.89 -1.89 -0.19
CA GLN A 72 16.93 -3.30 0.21
C GLN A 72 18.37 -3.81 0.37
N GLN A 73 19.30 -3.28 -0.44
CA GLN A 73 20.71 -3.63 -0.45
C GLN A 73 21.56 -2.89 0.61
N ALA A 74 20.96 -2.09 1.52
CA ALA A 74 21.69 -1.38 2.56
C ALA A 74 22.17 -2.29 3.71
N VAL A 75 23.22 -1.87 4.42
CA VAL A 75 23.80 -2.60 5.57
C VAL A 75 22.81 -2.72 6.74
N LEU A 76 21.87 -1.78 6.86
CA LEU A 76 20.81 -1.80 7.87
C LEU A 76 19.60 -2.57 7.34
N SER A 77 19.06 -3.49 8.16
CA SER A 77 17.84 -4.25 7.82
C SER A 77 16.65 -3.29 7.64
N PRO A 78 16.04 -3.21 6.44
CA PRO A 78 14.87 -2.36 6.19
C PRO A 78 13.70 -2.66 7.14
N ALA A 79 13.49 -3.93 7.48
CA ALA A 79 12.43 -4.34 8.39
C ALA A 79 12.67 -3.86 9.83
N SER A 80 13.92 -3.84 10.28
CA SER A 80 14.27 -3.31 11.60
C SER A 80 14.06 -1.81 11.69
N GLN A 81 14.43 -1.06 10.64
CA GLN A 81 14.18 0.38 10.59
C GLN A 81 12.67 0.68 10.58
N LEU A 82 11.90 0.00 9.73
CA LEU A 82 10.45 0.14 9.68
C LEU A 82 9.80 -0.19 11.03
N ARG A 83 10.28 -1.23 11.72
CA ARG A 83 9.81 -1.59 13.07
C ARG A 83 10.06 -0.48 14.09
N GLN A 84 11.22 0.18 14.04
CA GLN A 84 11.51 1.32 14.92
C GLN A 84 10.58 2.50 14.61
N ASP A 85 10.35 2.79 13.33
CA ASP A 85 9.47 3.86 12.89
C ASP A 85 8.01 3.62 13.31
N LEU A 86 7.53 2.37 13.23
CA LEU A 86 6.21 1.97 13.75
C LEU A 86 6.10 2.19 15.26
N ARG A 87 7.09 1.76 16.05
CA ARG A 87 7.11 1.96 17.52
C ARG A 87 7.14 3.44 17.89
N ALA A 88 7.92 4.25 17.17
CA ALA A 88 7.99 5.69 17.40
C ALA A 88 6.63 6.40 17.18
N LEU A 89 5.74 5.78 16.40
CA LEU A 89 4.38 6.27 16.15
C LEU A 89 3.31 5.62 17.05
N GLY A 90 3.72 4.87 18.07
CA GLY A 90 2.79 4.31 19.07
C GLY A 90 2.35 2.87 18.81
N TRP A 91 2.98 2.15 17.87
CA TRP A 91 2.66 0.74 17.65
C TRP A 91 3.05 -0.14 18.86
N ASP A 92 2.09 -0.91 19.38
CA ASP A 92 2.21 -1.67 20.64
C ASP A 92 2.37 -3.20 20.46
N HIS A 93 2.62 -3.68 19.24
CA HIS A 93 2.69 -5.11 18.84
C HIS A 93 1.38 -5.88 18.81
N LYS A 94 0.30 -5.37 19.41
CA LYS A 94 -1.00 -6.06 19.46
C LYS A 94 -1.89 -5.66 18.30
N GLN A 95 -1.73 -4.43 17.83
CA GLN A 95 -2.58 -3.87 16.79
C GLN A 95 -2.27 -4.39 15.40
N THR A 96 -3.34 -4.55 14.61
CA THR A 96 -3.22 -4.85 13.17
C THR A 96 -2.74 -3.61 12.44
N VAL A 97 -1.66 -3.75 11.67
CA VAL A 97 -1.16 -2.69 10.78
C VAL A 97 -1.82 -2.84 9.42
N THR A 98 -2.38 -1.74 8.90
CA THR A 98 -2.89 -1.69 7.52
C THR A 98 -1.76 -1.31 6.58
N VAL A 99 -1.66 -1.98 5.44
CA VAL A 99 -0.67 -1.70 4.39
C VAL A 99 -1.39 -1.42 3.10
N ILE A 100 -1.05 -0.31 2.45
CA ILE A 100 -1.53 0.06 1.13
C ILE A 100 -0.33 0.09 0.18
N SER A 101 -0.35 -0.76 -0.85
CA SER A 101 0.77 -0.86 -1.80
C SER A 101 0.32 -1.31 -3.20
N ASP A 102 1.24 -1.22 -4.16
CA ASP A 102 1.06 -1.48 -5.59
C ASP A 102 0.75 -2.94 -6.00
N GLY A 103 0.70 -3.88 -5.05
CA GLY A 103 0.51 -5.30 -5.28
C GLY A 103 1.78 -6.10 -5.54
N GLU A 104 2.96 -5.50 -5.48
CA GLU A 104 4.22 -6.22 -5.40
C GLU A 104 4.31 -6.98 -4.06
N PRO A 105 4.51 -8.31 -4.04
CA PRO A 105 4.49 -9.09 -2.79
C PRO A 105 5.61 -8.72 -1.80
N ALA A 106 6.72 -8.16 -2.27
CA ALA A 106 7.86 -7.79 -1.44
C ALA A 106 7.52 -6.69 -0.43
N LEU A 107 6.68 -5.72 -0.82
CA LEU A 107 6.30 -4.57 0.02
C LEU A 107 5.48 -4.97 1.26
N PRO A 108 4.32 -5.65 1.15
CA PRO A 108 3.59 -6.09 2.34
C PRO A 108 4.35 -7.16 3.13
N ASN A 109 5.26 -7.91 2.50
CA ASN A 109 6.14 -8.83 3.23
C ASN A 109 7.18 -8.10 4.09
N LEU A 110 7.75 -6.99 3.61
CA LEU A 110 8.61 -6.13 4.43
C LEU A 110 7.89 -5.67 5.70
N VAL A 111 6.62 -5.25 5.57
CA VAL A 111 5.81 -4.86 6.73
C VAL A 111 5.51 -6.05 7.63
N ARG A 112 5.16 -7.21 7.07
CA ARG A 112 4.93 -8.43 7.86
C ARG A 112 6.16 -8.83 8.68
N VAL A 113 7.36 -8.73 8.12
CA VAL A 113 8.60 -9.00 8.85
C VAL A 113 8.84 -7.93 9.93
N ALA A 114 8.59 -6.66 9.64
CA ALA A 114 8.73 -5.58 10.62
C ALA A 114 7.72 -5.73 11.78
N VAL A 115 6.47 -6.09 11.49
CA VAL A 115 5.38 -6.23 12.46
C VAL A 115 5.47 -7.55 13.22
N GLY A 116 5.87 -8.64 12.59
CA GLY A 116 5.87 -9.98 13.21
C GLY A 116 4.48 -10.44 13.70
N GLY A 117 3.41 -9.86 13.14
CA GLY A 117 2.04 -9.99 13.64
C GLY A 117 1.00 -9.73 12.54
N LYS A 118 -0.21 -9.34 12.95
CA LYS A 118 -1.36 -9.15 12.03
C LYS A 118 -1.12 -7.96 11.10
N VAL A 119 -1.18 -8.23 9.80
CA VAL A 119 -1.09 -7.21 8.73
C VAL A 119 -2.26 -7.38 7.79
N ARG A 120 -3.01 -6.29 7.55
CA ARG A 120 -4.04 -6.22 6.52
C ARG A 120 -3.48 -5.51 5.31
N HIS A 121 -3.43 -6.18 4.16
CA HIS A 121 -2.94 -5.59 2.90
C HIS A 121 -4.11 -5.19 2.01
N ILE A 122 -4.05 -3.96 1.51
CA ILE A 122 -5.00 -3.36 0.57
C ILE A 122 -4.19 -2.92 -0.66
N LEU A 123 -4.73 -3.15 -1.84
CA LEU A 123 -4.13 -2.69 -3.10
C LEU A 123 -4.41 -1.21 -3.31
N ASP A 124 -3.39 -0.48 -3.75
CA ASP A 124 -3.51 0.93 -4.09
C ASP A 124 -4.34 1.15 -5.37
N TRP A 125 -5.31 2.07 -5.31
CA TRP A 125 -6.26 2.31 -6.40
C TRP A 125 -5.61 2.94 -7.63
N TRP A 126 -4.56 3.76 -7.45
CA TRP A 126 -3.85 4.38 -8.57
C TRP A 126 -3.09 3.31 -9.34
N HIS A 127 -2.42 2.39 -8.65
CA HIS A 127 -1.77 1.23 -9.28
C HIS A 127 -2.77 0.31 -9.99
N ILE A 128 -3.93 0.05 -9.40
CA ILE A 128 -5.01 -0.70 -10.07
C ILE A 128 -5.40 0.00 -11.37
N SER A 129 -5.61 1.31 -11.32
CA SER A 129 -6.01 2.10 -12.49
C SER A 129 -4.95 2.08 -13.58
N MET A 130 -3.67 2.22 -13.23
CA MET A 130 -2.56 2.10 -14.18
C MET A 130 -2.48 0.71 -14.83
N ARG A 131 -2.71 -0.36 -14.07
CA ARG A 131 -2.69 -1.73 -14.61
C ARG A 131 -3.79 -1.93 -15.65
N ILE A 132 -4.99 -1.39 -15.42
CA ILE A 132 -6.10 -1.43 -16.38
C ILE A 132 -5.71 -0.66 -17.66
N GLN A 133 -5.15 0.54 -17.53
CA GLN A 133 -4.75 1.33 -18.71
C GLN A 133 -3.70 0.63 -19.57
N HIS A 134 -2.74 -0.07 -18.98
CA HIS A 134 -1.75 -0.85 -19.73
C HIS A 134 -2.40 -2.00 -20.51
N VAL A 135 -3.39 -2.68 -19.91
CA VAL A 135 -4.14 -3.75 -20.59
C VAL A 135 -4.92 -3.19 -21.77
N GLU A 136 -5.60 -2.06 -21.60
CA GLU A 136 -6.33 -1.38 -22.70
C GLU A 136 -5.39 -1.04 -23.85
N ASN A 137 -4.24 -0.44 -23.56
CA ASN A 137 -3.25 -0.06 -24.57
C ASN A 137 -2.68 -1.28 -25.31
N ALA A 138 -2.41 -2.38 -24.59
CA ALA A 138 -1.92 -3.62 -25.19
C ALA A 138 -2.94 -4.26 -26.15
N VAL A 139 -4.23 -4.22 -25.79
CA VAL A 139 -5.32 -4.71 -26.64
C VAL A 139 -5.48 -3.82 -27.88
N ALA A 140 -5.50 -2.50 -27.69
CA ALA A 140 -5.59 -1.55 -28.80
C ALA A 140 -4.45 -1.74 -29.82
N ALA A 141 -3.20 -1.88 -29.33
CA ALA A 141 -2.04 -2.12 -30.16
C ALA A 141 -2.13 -3.42 -30.97
N ARG A 142 -2.67 -4.50 -30.38
CA ARG A 142 -2.90 -5.78 -31.08
C ARG A 142 -3.95 -5.66 -32.19
N ILE A 143 -5.04 -4.94 -31.96
CA ILE A 143 -6.10 -4.73 -32.96
C ILE A 143 -5.54 -3.93 -34.15
N SER A 144 -4.75 -2.89 -33.89
CA SER A 144 -4.10 -2.11 -34.96
C SER A 144 -3.04 -2.88 -35.73
N ALA A 145 -2.37 -3.88 -35.12
CA ALA A 145 -1.35 -4.68 -35.78
C ALA A 145 -1.92 -5.80 -36.67
N GLY A 146 -3.18 -6.23 -36.45
CA GLY A 146 -3.86 -7.27 -37.25
C GLY A 146 -4.72 -6.74 -38.40
N SER A 147 -4.72 -5.43 -38.63
CA SER A 147 -5.51 -4.76 -39.68
C SER A 147 -4.66 -4.21 -40.84
N GLY A 148 -3.39 -4.64 -40.94
CA GLY A 148 -2.47 -4.32 -42.03
C GLY A 148 -2.12 -5.52 -42.89
#